data_AF-A0A934LY18-F1
#
_entry.id   AF-A0A934LY18-F1
#
_cell.length_a   1.000
_cell.length_b   1.000
_cell.length_c   1.000
_cell.angle_alpha   90.00
_cell.angle_beta   90.00
_cell.angle_gamma   90.00
#
_symmetry.space_group_name_H-M   'P 1'
#
loop_
_entity.id
_entity.type
_entity.pdbx_description
1 polymer ?
#
loop_
_entity_poly.entity_id
_entity_poly.type
_entity_poly.pdbx_seq_one_letter_code
_entity_poly.pdbx_strand_id
1 'polypeptide(L)'
;MKTGVDTDEFYKGLKGLGGGLRSMLWPLVELTPRERAVFTEYHYWNTHMKVIAQSHRISLGRAYEILYRAEEKVASSRAQETAEDYNDS
;
A
#
# COMPACT_ATOMS: atom_id res chain seq x y z
N MET A 1 9.82 -26.81 23.66
CA MET A 1 8.46 -26.86 23.09
C MET A 1 8.57 -26.39 21.64
N LYS A 2 8.45 -27.29 20.65
CA LYS A 2 8.49 -26.92 19.22
C LYS A 2 7.11 -26.38 18.86
N THR A 3 6.99 -25.08 18.62
CA THR A 3 5.81 -24.49 17.97
C THR A 3 5.82 -24.91 16.51
N GLY A 4 5.36 -26.12 16.24
CA GLY A 4 5.04 -26.54 14.88
C GLY A 4 3.80 -25.78 14.47
N VAL A 5 3.98 -24.65 13.79
CA VAL A 5 2.86 -23.99 13.11
C VAL A 5 2.38 -24.98 12.06
N ASP A 6 1.15 -25.45 12.21
CA ASP A 6 0.48 -26.25 11.18
C ASP A 6 0.32 -25.34 9.96
N THR A 7 1.12 -25.63 8.94
CA THR A 7 1.16 -24.86 7.70
C THR A 7 -0.19 -24.87 7.00
N ASP A 8 -0.97 -25.95 7.13
CA ASP A 8 -2.27 -26.06 6.49
C ASP A 8 -3.30 -25.16 7.18
N GLU A 9 -3.22 -24.97 8.49
CA GLU A 9 -4.03 -23.98 9.22
C GLU A 9 -3.63 -22.55 8.86
N PHE A 10 -2.32 -22.26 8.79
CA PHE A 10 -1.81 -20.94 8.41
C PHE A 10 -2.25 -20.54 6.99
N TYR A 11 -2.09 -21.44 6.01
CA TYR A 11 -2.49 -21.17 4.63
C TYR A 11 -4.01 -21.22 4.42
N LYS A 12 -4.77 -21.99 5.22
CA LYS A 12 -6.24 -21.89 5.25
C LYS A 12 -6.72 -20.54 5.78
N GLY A 13 -6.07 -19.97 6.79
CA GLY A 13 -6.36 -18.61 7.27
C GLY A 13 -6.07 -17.54 6.21
N LEU A 14 -5.08 -17.77 5.34
CA LEU A 14 -4.78 -16.93 4.17
C LEU A 14 -5.74 -17.15 3.00
N LYS A 15 -6.44 -18.28 2.95
CA LYS A 15 -7.35 -18.67 1.87
C LYS A 15 -8.66 -17.86 1.98
N GLY A 16 -8.67 -16.70 1.33
CA GLY A 16 -9.76 -15.71 1.37
C GLY A 16 -9.28 -14.29 1.67
N LEU A 17 -8.09 -14.15 2.26
CA LEU A 17 -7.43 -12.85 2.43
C LEU A 17 -6.83 -12.32 1.13
N GLY A 18 -6.71 -13.15 0.09
CA GLY A 18 -6.15 -12.77 -1.21
C GLY A 18 -6.87 -11.57 -1.85
N GLY A 19 -8.20 -11.46 -1.70
CA GLY A 19 -8.96 -10.32 -2.21
C GLY A 19 -8.66 -9.01 -1.45
N GLY A 20 -8.56 -9.08 -0.12
CA GLY A 20 -8.22 -7.93 0.74
C GLY A 20 -6.75 -7.51 0.63
N LEU A 21 -5.84 -8.47 0.54
CA LEU A 21 -4.42 -8.21 0.26
C LEU A 21 -4.22 -7.64 -1.14
N ARG A 22 -4.94 -8.16 -2.14
CA ARG A 22 -4.94 -7.61 -3.49
C ARG A 22 -5.47 -6.17 -3.47
N SER A 23 -6.64 -5.90 -2.90
CA SER A 23 -7.20 -4.54 -2.87
C SER A 23 -6.35 -3.53 -2.07
N MET A 24 -5.60 -4.00 -1.07
CA MET A 24 -4.67 -3.16 -0.30
C MET A 24 -3.34 -2.89 -1.01
N LEU A 25 -2.82 -3.87 -1.75
CA LEU A 25 -1.49 -3.82 -2.36
C LEU A 25 -1.52 -3.41 -3.84
N TRP A 26 -2.61 -3.69 -4.55
CA TRP A 26 -2.78 -3.39 -5.97
C TRP A 26 -2.60 -1.90 -6.30
N PRO A 27 -3.15 -0.95 -5.51
CA PRO A 27 -2.95 0.48 -5.79
C PRO A 27 -1.48 0.93 -5.63
N LEU A 28 -0.64 0.11 -5.00
CA LEU A 28 0.78 0.42 -4.80
C LEU A 28 1.65 -0.02 -5.98
N VAL A 29 1.14 -0.84 -6.91
CA VAL A 29 1.92 -1.41 -8.01
C VAL A 29 2.43 -0.32 -8.95
N GLU A 30 1.59 0.67 -9.26
CA GLU A 30 1.86 1.83 -10.12
C GLU A 30 2.76 2.89 -9.47
N LEU A 31 3.04 2.76 -8.17
CA LEU A 31 3.92 3.68 -7.46
C LEU A 31 5.39 3.34 -7.72
N THR A 32 6.19 4.37 -7.97
CA THR A 32 7.65 4.23 -7.95
C THR A 32 8.12 3.75 -6.56
N PRO A 33 9.31 3.14 -6.44
CA PRO A 33 9.81 2.67 -5.14
C PRO A 33 9.81 3.77 -4.06
N ARG A 34 10.10 5.02 -4.45
CA ARG A 34 10.12 6.16 -3.54
C ARG A 34 8.73 6.63 -3.12
N GLU A 35 7.79 6.72 -4.07
CA GLU A 35 6.38 7.03 -3.76
C GLU A 35 5.78 5.97 -2.82
N ARG A 36 6.04 4.70 -3.12
CA ARG A 36 5.55 3.57 -2.34
C ARG A 36 6.06 3.57 -0.90
N ALA A 37 7.35 3.86 -0.71
CA ALA A 37 7.95 3.94 0.62
C ALA A 37 7.31 5.08 1.44
N VAL A 38 7.25 6.29 0.89
CA VAL A 38 6.62 7.44 1.56
C VAL A 38 5.15 7.19 1.88
N PHE A 39 4.40 6.63 0.91
CA PHE A 39 2.98 6.30 1.08
C PHE A 39 2.77 5.26 2.19
N THR A 40 3.57 4.19 2.20
CA THR A 40 3.47 3.10 3.19
C THR A 40 3.83 3.59 4.59
N GLU A 41 4.95 4.32 4.72
CA GLU A 41 5.39 4.90 5.99
C GLU A 41 4.31 5.80 6.59
N TYR A 42 3.69 6.64 5.75
CA TYR A 42 2.66 7.57 6.19
C TYR A 42 1.34 6.89 6.54
N HIS A 43 0.75 6.13 5.61
CA HIS A 43 -0.60 5.58 5.77
C HIS A 43 -0.66 4.28 6.55
N TYR A 44 0.32 3.39 6.38
CA TYR A 44 0.27 2.05 6.97
C TYR A 44 1.05 1.94 8.26
N TRP A 45 2.15 2.68 8.39
CA TRP A 45 2.92 2.73 9.63
C TRP A 45 2.60 3.94 10.49
N ASN A 46 1.73 4.84 10.02
CA ASN A 46 1.33 6.06 10.73
C ASN A 46 2.53 6.91 11.19
N THR A 47 3.56 6.97 10.35
CA THR A 47 4.81 7.68 10.66
C THR A 47 4.66 9.16 10.36
N HIS A 48 5.06 10.01 11.30
CA HIS A 48 4.98 11.46 11.14
C HIS A 48 5.88 11.93 9.97
N MET A 49 5.35 12.81 9.10
CA MET A 49 6.02 13.22 7.85
C MET A 49 7.42 13.81 8.05
N LYS A 50 7.68 14.50 9.17
CA LYS A 50 9.04 14.97 9.53
C LYS A 50 10.07 13.83 9.65
N VAL A 51 9.67 12.69 10.21
CA VAL A 51 10.53 11.51 10.36
C VAL A 51 10.78 10.87 9.00
N ILE A 52 9.76 10.80 8.14
CA ILE A 52 9.86 10.31 6.77
C ILE A 52 10.83 11.19 5.95
N ALA A 53 10.68 12.51 6.02
CA ALA A 53 11.58 13.44 5.33
C ALA A 53 13.04 13.23 5.76
N GLN A 54 13.26 13.03 7.06
CA GLN A 54 14.58 12.76 7.61
C GLN A 54 15.15 11.40 7.17
N SER A 55 14.35 10.32 7.20
CA SER A 55 14.78 8.98 6.80
C SER A 55 15.17 8.92 5.32
N HIS A 56 14.41 9.62 4.46
CA HIS A 56 14.66 9.71 3.03
C HIS A 56 15.71 10.75 2.63
N ARG A 57 16.22 11.54 3.59
CA ARG A 57 17.18 12.64 3.37
C ARG A 57 16.67 13.66 2.34
N ILE A 58 15.42 14.06 2.46
CA ILE A 58 14.76 15.05 1.61
C ILE A 58 14.13 16.16 2.44
N SER A 59 13.77 17.27 1.80
CA SER A 59 13.04 18.34 2.48
C SER A 59 11.62 17.88 2.86
N LEU A 60 11.05 18.50 3.89
CA LEU A 60 9.67 18.23 4.30
C LEU A 60 8.67 18.49 3.16
N GLY A 61 8.85 19.60 2.42
CA GLY A 61 8.02 19.91 1.26
C GLY A 61 8.12 18.84 0.17
N ARG A 62 9.32 18.33 -0.10
CA ARG A 62 9.50 17.26 -1.09
C ARG A 62 8.84 15.95 -0.65
N ALA A 63 8.85 15.63 0.64
CA ALA A 63 8.15 14.47 1.16
C ALA A 63 6.63 14.58 0.97
N TYR A 64 6.04 15.75 1.22
CA TYR A 64 4.63 16.02 0.92
C TYR A 64 4.31 15.94 -0.59
N GLU A 65 5.15 16.49 -1.46
CA GLU A 65 4.96 16.38 -2.92
C GLU A 65 4.95 14.92 -3.38
N ILE A 66 5.84 14.09 -2.83
CA ILE A 66 5.89 12.66 -3.16
C ILE A 66 4.65 11.96 -2.65
N LEU A 67 4.21 12.24 -1.41
CA LEU A 67 2.99 11.67 -0.85
C LEU A 67 1.78 12.03 -1.71
N TYR A 68 1.62 13.33 -2.03
CA TYR A 68 0.50 13.83 -2.84
C TYR A 68 0.41 13.12 -4.20
N ARG A 69 1.54 12.99 -4.91
CA ARG A 69 1.57 12.26 -6.20
C ARG A 69 1.22 10.78 -6.04
N ALA A 70 1.67 10.16 -4.96
CA ALA A 70 1.34 8.77 -4.67
C ALA A 70 -0.16 8.60 -4.40
N GLU A 71 -0.76 9.52 -3.64
CA GLU A 71 -2.20 9.54 -3.35
C GLU A 71 -3.04 9.76 -4.61
N GLU A 72 -2.64 10.67 -5.50
CA GLU A 72 -3.32 10.87 -6.79
C GLU A 72 -3.32 9.60 -7.64
N LYS A 73 -2.18 8.90 -7.73
CA LYS A 73 -2.08 7.64 -8.47
C LYS A 73 -2.96 6.55 -7.86
N VAL A 74 -2.90 6.38 -6.55
CA VAL A 74 -3.73 5.40 -5.82
C VAL A 74 -5.23 5.68 -6.00
N ALA A 75 -5.63 6.95 -5.91
CA ALA A 75 -7.02 7.36 -6.15
C ALA A 75 -7.47 7.07 -7.59
N SER A 76 -6.59 7.34 -8.55
CA SER A 76 -6.85 7.09 -9.98
C SER A 76 -6.98 5.60 -10.28
N SER A 77 -6.09 4.75 -9.76
CA SER A 77 -6.16 3.29 -9.93
C SER A 77 -7.43 2.70 -9.33
N ARG A 78 -7.87 3.19 -8.17
CA ARG A 78 -9.13 2.76 -7.55
C ARG A 78 -10.35 3.15 -8.38
N ALA A 79 -10.33 4.32 -9.01
CA ALA A 79 -11.42 4.77 -9.88
C ALA A 79 -11.52 3.95 -11.19
N GLN A 80 -10.40 3.43 -11.69
CA GLN A 80 -10.37 2.55 -12.85
C GLN A 80 -10.94 1.16 -12.52
N GLU A 81 -10.60 0.58 -11.36
CA GLU A 81 -11.17 -0.71 -10.93
C GLU A 81 -12.70 -0.64 -10.79
N THR A 82 -13.25 0.42 -10.19
CA THR A 82 -14.72 0.57 -10.10
C THR A 82 -15.41 0.74 -11.46
N ALA A 83 -14.71 1.29 -12.46
CA ALA A 83 -15.26 1.44 -13.80
C ALA A 83 -15.22 0.13 -14.61
N GLU A 84 -14.21 -0.71 -14.39
CA GLU A 84 -14.08 -2.02 -15.02
C GLU A 84 -15.10 -3.02 -14.44
N ASP A 85 -15.29 -3.07 -13.12
CA ASP A 85 -16.30 -3.92 -12.47
C ASP A 85 -17.75 -3.60 -12.91
N TYR A 86 -18.02 -2.34 -13.27
CA TYR A 86 -19.34 -1.90 -13.76
C TYR A 86 -19.61 -2.32 -15.22
N ASN A 87 -18.58 -2.46 -16.05
CA ASN A 87 -18.73 -2.81 -17.46
C ASN A 87 -18.75 -4.34 -17.71
N ASP A 88 -18.27 -5.14 -16.76
CA ASP A 88 -18.32 -6.61 -16.80
C ASP A 88 -19.59 -7.21 -16.11
N SER A 89 -20.52 -6.36 -15.66
CA SER A 89 -21.82 -6.72 -15.04
C SER A 89 -23.01 -6.51 -15.99
#